data_AF-A0A535NG91-F1
#
_entry.id   AF-A0A535NG91-F1
#
_cell.length_a   1.000
_cell.length_b   1.000
_cell.length_c   1.000
_cell.angle_alpha   90.00
_cell.angle_beta   90.00
_cell.angle_gamma   90.00
#
_symmetry.space_group_name_H-M   'P 1'
#
loop_
_entity.id
_entity.type
_entity.pdbx_description
1 polymer ?
#
loop_
_entity_poly.entity_id
_entity_poly.type
_entity_poly.pdbx_seq_one_letter_code
_entity_poly.pdbx_strand_id
1 'polypeptide(L)'
;MRKRVLLAVVAAAATGLTVAPLTASASSHREAPLIAEDPLADNTDLYAFVAPDDPNRTVIVANYVPFENPAGGPNFYRFGDDVAYQIHIDNRGDARDHLVFTFQFHT
;
A
#
# COMPACT_ATOMS: atom_id res chain seq x y z
N MET A 1 17.92 -36.99 36.67
CA MET A 1 18.43 -35.87 35.84
C MET A 1 18.14 -36.03 34.35
N ARG A 2 18.48 -37.16 33.70
CA ARG A 2 18.27 -37.39 32.25
C ARG A 2 16.84 -37.15 31.72
N LYS A 3 15.79 -37.54 32.46
CA LYS A 3 14.38 -37.34 32.05
C LYS A 3 13.94 -35.87 32.05
N ARG A 4 14.53 -35.02 32.91
CA ARG A 4 14.22 -33.57 33.00
C ARG A 4 14.88 -32.80 31.86
N VAL A 5 16.09 -33.21 31.46
CA VAL A 5 16.78 -32.67 30.28
C VAL A 5 16.01 -33.02 28.99
N LEU A 6 15.52 -34.26 28.88
CA LEU A 6 14.72 -34.68 27.73
C LEU A 6 13.42 -33.89 27.60
N LEU A 7 12.72 -33.63 28.71
CA LEU A 7 11.50 -32.81 28.70
C LEU A 7 11.77 -31.36 28.29
N ALA A 8 12.89 -30.78 28.75
CA ALA A 8 13.28 -29.41 28.39
C ALA A 8 13.62 -29.27 26.90
N VAL A 9 14.26 -30.28 26.31
CA VAL A 9 14.59 -30.31 24.87
C VAL A 9 13.32 -30.43 24.01
N VAL A 10 12.36 -31.27 24.41
CA VAL A 10 11.07 -31.41 23.70
C VAL A 10 10.24 -30.12 23.81
N ALA A 11 10.22 -29.48 24.98
CA ALA A 11 9.51 -28.21 25.17
C ALA A 11 10.13 -27.08 24.33
N ALA A 12 11.46 -26.99 24.25
CA ALA A 12 12.17 -26.01 23.41
C ALA A 12 11.96 -26.25 21.91
N ALA A 13 11.85 -27.51 21.47
CA ALA A 13 11.53 -27.85 20.08
C ALA A 13 10.07 -27.50 19.72
N ALA A 14 9.14 -27.65 20.67
CA ALA A 14 7.73 -27.31 20.46
C ALA A 14 7.47 -25.79 20.42
N THR A 15 8.19 -24.99 21.21
CA THR A 15 8.12 -23.52 21.13
C THR A 15 8.86 -22.95 19.93
N GLY A 16 9.95 -23.57 19.47
CA GLY A 16 10.66 -23.15 18.26
C GLY A 16 9.86 -23.30 16.96
N LEU A 17 8.87 -24.20 16.92
CA LEU A 17 8.10 -24.50 15.71
C LEU A 17 6.88 -23.58 15.50
N THR A 18 6.48 -22.79 16.49
CA THR A 18 5.24 -21.97 16.44
C THR A 18 5.46 -20.50 16.12
N VAL A 19 6.73 -20.06 15.98
CA VAL A 19 7.08 -18.64 15.75
C VAL A 19 8.08 -18.47 14.61
N ALA A 20 8.19 -19.43 13.69
CA ALA A 20 8.79 -19.12 12.39
C ALA A 20 7.84 -18.13 11.71
N PRO A 21 8.28 -16.91 11.34
CA PRO A 21 7.43 -16.01 10.57
C PRO A 21 7.06 -16.77 9.29
N LEU A 22 5.77 -17.10 9.15
CA LEU A 22 5.23 -17.49 7.87
C LEU A 22 5.63 -16.38 6.92
N THR A 23 6.32 -16.73 5.84
CA THR A 23 6.65 -15.77 4.79
C THR A 23 5.34 -15.19 4.29
N ALA A 24 4.99 -14.01 4.78
CA ALA A 24 3.81 -13.30 4.31
C ALA A 24 4.12 -12.88 2.88
N SER A 25 3.43 -13.46 1.91
CA SER A 25 3.42 -12.91 0.56
C SER A 25 2.72 -11.56 0.62
N ALA A 26 3.36 -10.52 0.10
CA ALA A 26 2.67 -9.26 -0.12
C ALA A 26 1.51 -9.51 -1.10
N SER A 27 0.32 -9.01 -0.77
CA SER A 27 -0.85 -9.09 -1.66
C SER A 27 -0.63 -8.19 -2.87
N SER A 28 -1.04 -8.64 -4.05
CA SER A 28 -1.12 -7.78 -5.23
C SER A 28 -2.36 -6.89 -5.11
N HIS A 29 -2.18 -5.57 -5.16
CA HIS A 29 -3.32 -4.62 -5.11
C HIS A 29 -4.17 -4.68 -6.39
N ARG A 30 -3.51 -4.95 -7.53
CA ARG A 30 -4.16 -5.09 -8.85
C ARG A 30 -5.13 -6.27 -8.95
N GLU A 31 -5.03 -7.23 -8.04
CA GLU A 31 -5.90 -8.41 -8.01
C GLU A 31 -7.15 -8.20 -7.14
N ALA A 32 -7.33 -7.02 -6.54
CA ALA A 32 -8.56 -6.68 -5.85
C ALA A 32 -9.74 -6.72 -6.84
N PRO A 33 -10.86 -7.40 -6.55
CA PRO A 33 -11.90 -7.69 -7.54
C PRO A 33 -12.43 -6.48 -8.31
N LEU A 34 -12.64 -5.34 -7.64
CA LEU A 34 -13.13 -4.12 -8.29
C LEU A 34 -12.05 -3.40 -9.11
N ILE A 35 -10.79 -3.41 -8.64
CA ILE A 35 -9.67 -2.81 -9.36
C ILE A 35 -9.25 -3.67 -10.57
N ALA A 36 -9.45 -4.98 -10.50
CA ALA A 36 -9.24 -5.86 -11.64
C ALA A 36 -10.23 -5.56 -12.79
N GLU A 37 -11.42 -5.05 -12.48
CA GLU A 37 -12.42 -4.60 -13.46
C GLU A 37 -12.20 -3.15 -13.91
N ASP A 38 -11.60 -2.30 -13.06
CA ASP A 38 -11.20 -0.91 -13.37
C ASP A 38 -9.70 -0.67 -13.07
N PRO A 39 -8.80 -1.11 -13.97
CA PRO A 39 -7.37 -1.01 -13.74
C PRO A 39 -6.82 0.42 -13.80
N LEU A 40 -7.58 1.39 -14.32
CA LEU A 40 -7.17 2.80 -14.36
C LEU A 40 -7.40 3.51 -13.02
N ALA A 41 -8.24 2.92 -12.15
CA ALA A 41 -8.43 3.33 -10.77
C ALA A 41 -7.43 2.70 -9.78
N ASP A 42 -6.50 1.86 -10.24
CA ASP A 42 -5.51 1.20 -9.38
C ASP A 42 -4.54 2.21 -8.75
N ASN A 43 -4.79 2.57 -7.47
CA ASN A 43 -3.85 3.33 -6.66
C ASN A 43 -2.72 2.43 -6.20
N THR A 44 -1.50 2.72 -6.62
CA THR A 44 -0.35 1.87 -6.27
C THR A 44 0.17 2.23 -4.88
N ASP A 45 0.34 3.52 -4.61
CA ASP A 45 0.86 4.03 -3.34
C ASP A 45 0.44 5.50 -3.11
N LEU A 46 0.40 5.88 -1.83
CA LEU A 46 0.31 7.26 -1.37
C LEU A 46 1.54 7.58 -0.51
N TYR A 47 2.22 8.68 -0.82
CA TYR A 47 3.33 9.21 -0.04
C TYR A 47 2.91 10.54 0.58
N ALA A 48 3.20 10.72 1.87
CA ALA A 48 2.98 11.97 2.57
C ALA A 48 4.23 12.32 3.38
N PHE A 49 4.79 13.50 3.15
CA PHE A 49 6.00 13.95 3.83
C PHE A 49 6.03 15.47 3.98
N VAL A 50 6.82 15.96 4.94
CA VAL A 50 7.03 17.41 5.12
C VAL A 50 7.95 17.92 4.01
N ALA A 51 7.62 19.08 3.43
CA ALA A 51 8.42 19.65 2.36
C ALA A 51 9.87 19.91 2.84
N PRO A 52 10.91 19.53 2.06
CA PRO A 52 12.31 19.67 2.49
C PRO A 52 12.74 21.13 2.76
N ASP A 53 12.09 22.09 2.13
CA ASP A 53 12.39 23.52 2.16
C ASP A 53 11.42 24.37 3.00
N ASP A 54 10.27 23.81 3.40
CA ASP A 54 9.28 24.50 4.24
C ASP A 54 8.59 23.51 5.22
N PRO A 55 8.96 23.51 6.51
CA PRO A 55 8.39 22.60 7.49
C PRO A 55 6.90 22.83 7.78
N ASN A 56 6.33 23.95 7.30
CA ASN A 56 4.89 24.22 7.44
C ASN A 56 4.07 23.69 6.25
N ARG A 57 4.69 23.01 5.29
CA ARG A 57 4.02 22.39 4.15
C ARG A 57 4.13 20.87 4.20
N THR A 58 3.01 20.22 3.95
CA THR A 58 2.96 18.78 3.68
C THR A 58 2.84 18.58 2.18
N VAL A 59 3.68 17.71 1.64
CA VAL A 59 3.61 17.21 0.27
C VAL A 59 2.92 15.86 0.29
N ILE A 60 1.94 15.70 -0.59
CA ILE A 60 1.22 14.45 -0.79
C ILE A 60 1.36 14.07 -2.26
N VAL A 61 1.73 12.82 -2.52
CA VAL A 61 1.86 12.23 -3.86
C VAL A 61 1.04 10.94 -3.90
N ALA A 62 0.10 10.86 -4.83
CA ALA A 62 -0.69 9.65 -5.08
C ALA A 62 -0.31 9.08 -6.46
N ASN A 63 0.13 7.83 -6.48
CA ASN A 63 0.49 7.13 -7.72
C ASN A 63 -0.64 6.21 -8.16
N TYR A 64 -0.85 6.16 -9.47
CA TYR A 64 -1.87 5.32 -10.10
C TYR A 64 -1.27 4.65 -11.32
N VAL A 65 -1.83 3.50 -11.69
CA VAL A 65 -1.40 2.66 -12.83
C VAL A 65 0.05 2.19 -12.69
N PRO A 66 0.29 0.96 -12.19
CA PRO A 66 1.64 0.47 -11.95
C PRO A 66 2.37 0.06 -13.24
N PHE A 67 3.69 -0.11 -13.11
CA PHE A 67 4.55 -0.79 -14.09
C PHE A 67 4.70 -0.15 -15.48
N GLU A 68 4.58 1.17 -15.57
CA GLU A 68 4.90 1.93 -16.80
C GLU A 68 6.43 2.08 -16.99
N ASN A 69 7.09 0.99 -17.42
CA ASN A 69 8.52 0.99 -17.67
C ASN A 69 8.87 1.95 -18.83
N PRO A 70 9.90 2.82 -18.70
CA PRO A 70 10.34 3.73 -19.76
C PRO A 70 10.58 3.07 -21.13
N ALA A 71 11.04 1.82 -21.17
CA ALA A 71 11.26 1.09 -22.42
C ALA A 71 9.97 0.71 -23.16
N GLY A 72 8.81 0.78 -22.50
CA GLY A 72 7.48 0.51 -23.08
C GLY A 72 6.90 1.69 -23.89
N GLY A 73 7.63 2.81 -23.98
CA GLY A 73 7.19 3.95 -24.78
C GLY A 73 7.01 3.61 -26.27
N PRO A 74 6.19 4.41 -27.00
CA PRO A 74 5.50 5.62 -26.55
C PRO A 74 4.11 5.36 -25.92
N ASN A 75 3.67 4.09 -25.86
CA ASN A 75 2.31 3.74 -25.50
C ASN A 75 2.19 3.50 -23.98
N PHE A 76 1.96 4.58 -23.26
CA PHE A 76 1.63 4.55 -21.83
C PHE A 76 0.12 4.60 -21.62
N TYR A 77 -0.34 3.99 -20.54
CA TYR A 77 -1.69 4.18 -20.05
C TYR A 77 -1.91 5.65 -19.71
N ARG A 78 -3.17 6.07 -19.80
CA ARG A 78 -3.61 7.41 -19.45
C ARG A 78 -4.45 7.32 -18.18
N PHE A 79 -4.68 8.46 -17.54
CA PHE A 79 -5.72 8.53 -16.52
C PHE A 79 -7.08 8.22 -17.13
N GLY A 80 -7.96 7.58 -16.35
CA GLY A 80 -9.32 7.30 -16.78
C GLY A 80 -10.15 8.58 -16.84
N ASP A 81 -10.87 8.76 -17.95
CA ASP A 81 -11.81 9.87 -18.15
C ASP A 81 -13.11 9.69 -17.33
N ASP A 82 -13.36 8.48 -16.85
CA ASP A 82 -14.49 8.07 -16.04
C ASP A 82 -14.13 7.80 -14.56
N VAL A 83 -12.89 8.13 -14.15
CA VAL A 83 -12.38 7.90 -12.79
C VAL A 83 -12.31 9.23 -12.01
N ALA A 84 -12.80 9.21 -10.76
CA ALA A 84 -12.61 10.29 -9.80
C ALA A 84 -11.47 9.93 -8.83
N TYR A 85 -10.30 10.53 -9.02
CA TYR A 85 -9.14 10.31 -8.18
C TYR A 85 -9.23 11.19 -6.93
N GLN A 86 -9.39 10.60 -5.75
CA GLN A 86 -9.64 11.36 -4.52
C GLN A 86 -8.59 11.10 -3.43
N ILE A 87 -8.17 12.18 -2.76
CA ILE A 87 -7.34 12.13 -1.55
C ILE A 87 -8.17 12.68 -0.40
N HIS A 88 -8.46 11.82 0.57
CA HIS A 88 -9.25 12.11 1.75
C HIS A 88 -8.29 12.38 2.93
N ILE A 89 -8.44 13.52 3.59
CA ILE A 89 -7.58 13.92 4.70
C ILE A 89 -8.42 14.16 5.95
N ASP A 90 -8.10 13.39 6.99
CA ASP A 90 -8.43 13.73 8.37
C ASP A 90 -7.26 14.50 9.00
N ASN A 91 -7.44 15.80 9.21
CA ASN A 91 -6.44 16.65 9.87
C ASN A 91 -6.81 17.01 11.32
N ARG A 92 -7.80 16.32 11.92
CA ARG A 92 -8.21 16.50 13.32
C ARG A 92 -8.10 15.23 14.16
N GLY A 93 -7.96 14.06 13.53
CA GLY A 93 -7.76 12.78 14.20
C GLY A 93 -9.05 12.14 14.72
N ASP A 94 -10.20 12.43 14.09
CA ASP A 94 -11.51 11.86 14.46
C ASP A 94 -12.03 10.80 13.47
N ALA A 95 -11.19 10.37 12.52
CA ALA A 95 -11.46 9.43 11.45
C ALA A 95 -12.58 9.88 10.48
N ARG A 96 -12.69 11.20 10.26
CA ARG A 96 -13.61 11.79 9.26
C ARG A 96 -12.86 12.62 8.23
N ASP A 97 -13.42 12.66 7.03
CA ASP A 97 -12.92 13.50 5.95
C ASP A 97 -13.14 14.97 6.29
N HIS A 98 -12.04 15.72 6.41
CA HIS A 98 -12.06 17.16 6.62
C HIS A 98 -11.70 17.94 5.36
N LEU A 99 -10.82 17.36 4.54
CA LEU A 99 -10.46 17.86 3.22
C LEU A 99 -10.55 16.69 2.24
N VAL A 100 -11.14 16.94 1.07
CA VAL A 100 -11.16 15.99 -0.04
C VAL A 100 -10.64 16.70 -1.28
N PHE A 101 -9.49 16.26 -1.78
CA PHE A 101 -8.95 16.72 -3.06
C PHE A 101 -9.41 15.76 -4.14
N THR A 102 -10.17 16.24 -5.12
CA THR A 102 -10.65 15.44 -6.25
C THR A 102 -9.96 15.89 -7.53
N PHE A 103 -9.43 14.92 -8.28
CA PHE A 103 -8.83 15.12 -9.59
C PHE A 103 -9.63 14.32 -10.62
N GLN A 104 -9.97 14.97 -11.72
CA GLN A 104 -10.59 14.36 -12.90
C GLN A 104 -9.78 14.80 -14.10
N PHE A 105 -9.55 13.87 -15.02
CA PHE A 105 -8.74 14.10 -16.20
C PHE A 105 -9.60 13.95 -17.46
N HIS A 106 -9.15 14.61 -18.53
CA HIS A 106 -9.62 14.34 -19.87
C HIS A 106 -8.37 14.07 -20.71
N THR A 107 -8.23 12.83 -21.18
CA THR A 107 -6.97 12.34 -21.73
C THR A 107 -7.09 11.97 -23.20
#